data_AF-A0A645GRU7-F1
#
_entry.id   AF-A0A645GRU7-F1
#
_cell.length_a   1.000
_cell.length_b   1.000
_cell.length_c   1.000
_cell.angle_alpha   90.00
_cell.angle_beta   90.00
_cell.angle_gamma   90.00
#
_symmetry.space_group_name_H-M   'P 1'
#
loop_
_entity.id
_entity.type
_entity.pdbx_description
1 polymer ?
#
loop_
_entity_poly.entity_id
_entity_poly.type
_entity_poly.pdbx_seq_one_letter_code
_entity_poly.pdbx_strand_id
1 'polypeptide(L)'
;MLVSDKYGSFLALGAILTDVDIGEAYPVVKNMCGNCARCVNICPSKAIEIPQQLNRAKCLSDILDKSDNRLDNLREADTERYFFECDICQNACPWNQRHIKAPLNTPYGRLFNGDELNDILKLDHLRAMDEQTYEKELAPLMLGYKLPYQTFKRNIANLS
;
A
#
# COMPACT_ATOMS: atom_id res chain seq x y z
N MET A 1 -6.85 -1.10 -9.32
CA MET A 1 -6.36 -2.36 -8.71
C MET A 1 -7.01 -3.54 -9.40
N LEU A 2 -6.26 -4.62 -9.65
CA LEU A 2 -6.83 -5.91 -10.02
C LEU A 2 -7.49 -6.53 -8.77
N VAL A 3 -8.65 -7.16 -8.94
CA VAL A 3 -9.38 -7.82 -7.85
C VAL A 3 -9.74 -9.23 -8.31
N SER A 4 -9.28 -10.24 -7.57
CA SER A 4 -9.68 -11.63 -7.77
C SER A 4 -10.83 -12.02 -6.84
N ASP A 5 -11.65 -12.95 -7.29
CA ASP A 5 -12.70 -13.58 -6.50
C ASP A 5 -12.17 -14.36 -5.29
N LYS A 6 -10.93 -14.86 -5.33
CA LYS A 6 -10.30 -15.71 -4.30
C LYS A 6 -9.39 -14.95 -3.34
N TYR A 7 -8.67 -13.95 -3.82
CA TYR A 7 -7.68 -13.21 -3.00
C TYR A 7 -7.99 -11.72 -2.84
N GLY A 8 -9.09 -11.23 -3.43
CA GLY A 8 -9.34 -9.80 -3.47
C GLY A 8 -8.23 -9.08 -4.25
N SER A 9 -7.83 -7.90 -3.79
CA SER A 9 -6.72 -7.14 -4.37
C SER A 9 -5.37 -7.36 -3.71
N PHE A 10 -5.26 -8.25 -2.72
CA PHE A 10 -3.99 -8.57 -2.05
C PHE A 10 -3.18 -9.57 -2.90
N LEU A 11 -2.73 -9.09 -4.05
CA LEU A 11 -2.03 -9.85 -5.07
C LEU A 11 -0.73 -9.14 -5.45
N ALA A 12 0.39 -9.86 -5.46
CA ALA A 12 1.56 -9.46 -6.19
C ALA A 12 1.42 -9.92 -7.65
N LEU A 13 1.66 -9.01 -8.59
CA LEU A 13 1.57 -9.30 -10.03
C LEU A 13 2.97 -9.45 -10.61
N GLY A 14 3.15 -10.45 -11.47
CA GLY A 14 4.35 -10.67 -12.26
C GLY A 14 3.95 -11.10 -13.66
N ALA A 15 4.83 -10.85 -14.62
CA ALA A 15 4.65 -11.27 -16.00
C ALA A 15 5.95 -11.87 -16.54
N ILE A 16 5.82 -12.87 -17.40
CA ILE A 16 6.92 -13.45 -18.17
C ILE A 16 6.68 -13.10 -19.62
N LEU A 17 7.64 -12.41 -20.24
CA LEU A 17 7.64 -12.19 -21.69
C LEU A 17 8.28 -13.41 -22.36
N THR A 18 7.58 -14.02 -23.31
CA THR A 18 8.03 -15.19 -24.04
C THR A 18 7.50 -15.14 -25.48
N ASP A 19 8.22 -15.81 -26.37
CA ASP A 19 7.85 -16.06 -27.77
C ASP A 19 7.10 -17.40 -27.96
N VAL A 20 6.93 -18.18 -26.89
CA VAL A 20 6.16 -19.42 -26.90
C VAL A 20 4.69 -19.12 -27.23
N ASP A 21 4.15 -19.85 -28.21
CA ASP A 21 2.71 -19.84 -28.50
C ASP A 21 1.94 -20.53 -27.37
N ILE A 22 1.20 -19.74 -26.60
CA ILE A 22 0.40 -20.18 -25.46
C ILE A 22 -1.06 -20.48 -25.83
N GLY A 23 -1.42 -20.41 -27.11
CA GLY A 23 -2.77 -20.65 -27.61
C GLY A 23 -3.73 -19.49 -27.33
N GLU A 24 -5.01 -19.82 -27.12
CA GLU A 24 -6.07 -18.82 -26.99
C GLU A 24 -5.96 -17.97 -25.71
N ALA A 25 -6.33 -16.70 -25.82
CA ALA A 25 -6.38 -15.79 -24.70
C ALA A 25 -7.48 -16.21 -23.69
N TYR A 26 -7.20 -16.00 -22.40
CA TYR A 26 -8.18 -16.17 -21.34
C TYR A 26 -9.41 -15.26 -21.55
N PRO A 27 -10.60 -15.70 -21.11
CA PRO A 27 -11.81 -14.89 -21.23
C PRO A 27 -11.70 -13.58 -20.47
N VAL A 28 -12.31 -12.52 -21.03
CA VAL A 28 -12.40 -11.22 -20.38
C VAL A 28 -13.23 -11.35 -19.11
N VAL A 29 -12.60 -11.01 -17.97
CA VAL A 29 -13.28 -11.02 -16.67
C VAL A 29 -14.15 -9.78 -16.55
N LYS A 30 -15.39 -9.97 -16.08
CA LYS A 30 -16.32 -8.86 -15.84
C LYS A 30 -15.87 -7.99 -14.66
N ASN A 31 -16.19 -6.71 -14.73
CA ASN A 31 -15.99 -5.79 -13.61
C ASN A 31 -16.91 -6.17 -12.43
N MET A 32 -16.29 -6.54 -11.30
CA MET A 32 -16.98 -6.97 -10.08
C MET A 32 -17.36 -5.81 -9.14
N CYS A 33 -17.04 -4.57 -9.48
CA CYS A 33 -17.39 -3.39 -8.67
C CYS A 33 -18.87 -3.02 -8.81
N GLY A 34 -19.50 -3.24 -9.97
CA GLY A 34 -20.86 -2.76 -10.25
C GLY A 34 -20.97 -1.25 -9.98
N ASN A 35 -21.97 -0.85 -9.18
CA ASN A 35 -22.21 0.54 -8.77
C ASN A 35 -21.47 0.96 -7.49
N CYS A 36 -20.51 0.17 -7.00
CA CYS A 36 -19.77 0.46 -5.78
C CYS A 36 -18.82 1.66 -5.96
N ALA A 37 -18.87 2.63 -5.04
CA ALA A 37 -18.00 3.81 -4.99
C ALA A 37 -17.23 3.96 -3.67
N ARG A 38 -17.09 2.88 -2.88
CA ARG A 38 -16.48 2.95 -1.53
C ARG A 38 -15.05 3.49 -1.55
N CYS A 39 -14.21 3.00 -2.46
CA CYS A 39 -12.82 3.45 -2.58
C CYS A 39 -12.72 4.94 -2.99
N VAL A 40 -13.62 5.41 -3.85
CA VAL A 40 -13.74 6.82 -4.25
C VAL A 40 -14.06 7.67 -3.02
N ASN A 41 -15.10 7.28 -2.28
CA ASN A 41 -15.63 8.07 -1.17
C ASN A 41 -14.66 8.16 0.04
N ILE A 42 -13.89 7.11 0.30
CA ILE A 42 -12.99 7.04 1.45
C ILE A 42 -11.60 7.63 1.19
N CYS A 43 -11.24 7.88 -0.08
CA CYS A 43 -9.90 8.33 -0.42
C CYS A 43 -9.62 9.72 0.18
N PRO A 44 -8.70 9.85 1.15
CA PRO A 44 -8.54 11.09 1.92
C PRO A 44 -8.15 12.26 1.02
N SER A 45 -7.18 12.05 0.14
CA SER A 45 -6.69 13.05 -0.82
C SER A 45 -7.55 13.18 -2.09
N LYS A 46 -8.68 12.46 -2.18
CA LYS A 46 -9.54 12.42 -3.38
C LYS A 46 -8.77 12.11 -4.66
N ALA A 47 -7.77 11.22 -4.56
CA ALA A 47 -6.96 10.80 -5.68
C ALA A 47 -7.74 9.92 -6.67
N ILE A 48 -8.76 9.21 -6.21
CA ILE A 48 -9.65 8.45 -7.08
C ILE A 48 -10.80 9.38 -7.48
N GLU A 49 -10.69 10.03 -8.64
CA GLU A 49 -11.60 11.11 -9.06
C GLU A 49 -12.96 10.56 -9.52
N ILE A 50 -12.94 9.42 -10.23
CA ILE A 50 -14.10 8.60 -10.61
C ILE A 50 -13.69 7.12 -10.55
N PRO A 51 -14.64 6.16 -10.58
CA PRO A 51 -14.31 4.74 -10.57
C PRO A 51 -13.24 4.38 -11.61
N GLN A 52 -12.20 3.68 -11.16
CA GLN A 52 -11.05 3.23 -11.97
C GLN A 52 -10.12 4.31 -12.51
N GLN A 53 -10.34 5.59 -12.19
CA GLN A 53 -9.43 6.67 -12.56
C GLN A 53 -8.70 7.21 -11.33
N LEU A 54 -7.38 6.98 -11.27
CA LEU A 54 -6.51 7.47 -10.22
C LEU A 54 -5.66 8.63 -10.71
N ASN A 55 -5.78 9.78 -10.06
CA ASN A 55 -4.83 10.88 -10.16
C ASN A 55 -3.63 10.61 -9.26
N ARG A 56 -2.56 10.09 -9.86
CA ARG A 56 -1.33 9.71 -9.15
C ARG A 56 -0.69 10.89 -8.40
N ALA A 57 -0.80 12.12 -8.91
CA ALA A 57 -0.22 13.29 -8.27
C ALA A 57 -0.81 13.56 -6.88
N LYS A 58 -2.07 13.16 -6.66
CA LYS A 58 -2.79 13.27 -5.37
C LYS A 58 -2.71 12.01 -4.53
N CYS A 59 -2.26 10.88 -5.07
CA CYS A 59 -2.29 9.59 -4.38
C CYS A 59 -1.34 9.59 -3.18
N LEU A 60 -1.86 9.28 -1.99
CA LEU A 60 -1.06 9.30 -0.76
C LEU A 60 0.13 8.33 -0.82
N SER A 61 -0.06 7.10 -1.32
CA SER A 61 1.05 6.15 -1.51
C SER A 61 2.14 6.73 -2.41
N ASP A 62 1.78 7.35 -3.55
CA ASP A 62 2.78 7.94 -4.44
C ASP A 62 3.49 9.18 -3.85
N ILE A 63 2.85 9.89 -2.92
CA ILE A 63 3.45 11.03 -2.23
C ILE A 63 4.41 10.54 -1.14
N LEU A 64 4.02 9.51 -0.38
CA LEU A 64 4.84 8.92 0.66
C LEU A 64 6.09 8.26 0.09
N ASP A 65 6.01 7.62 -1.08
CA ASP A 65 7.15 6.89 -1.67
C ASP A 65 8.18 7.81 -2.34
N LYS A 66 7.76 8.98 -2.84
CA LYS A 66 8.66 9.88 -3.57
C LYS A 66 9.24 10.96 -2.67
N SER A 67 10.51 11.30 -2.88
CA SER A 67 11.24 12.37 -2.19
C SER A 67 10.94 13.77 -2.73
N ASP A 68 9.68 14.10 -3.00
CA ASP A 68 9.26 15.43 -3.47
C ASP A 68 8.45 16.21 -2.41
N ASN A 69 8.17 17.49 -2.68
CA ASN A 69 7.53 18.38 -1.71
C ASN A 69 5.99 18.29 -1.75
N ARG A 70 5.40 17.24 -2.35
CA ARG A 70 3.93 17.11 -2.39
C ARG A 70 3.33 16.82 -1.02
N LEU A 71 4.11 16.30 -0.08
CA LEU A 71 3.67 16.05 1.28
C LEU A 71 3.17 17.33 1.97
N ASP A 72 3.81 18.47 1.69
CA ASP A 72 3.45 19.80 2.23
C ASP A 72 2.05 20.28 1.79
N ASN A 73 1.50 19.68 0.73
CA ASN A 73 0.19 20.03 0.18
C ASN A 73 -0.93 19.10 0.66
N LEU A 74 -0.62 18.10 1.49
CA LEU A 74 -1.61 17.23 2.11
C LEU A 74 -2.11 17.85 3.40
N ARG A 75 -3.38 17.59 3.73
CA ARG A 75 -3.94 17.99 5.03
C ARG A 75 -3.33 17.07 6.08
N GLU A 76 -3.02 17.60 7.27
CA GLU A 76 -2.40 16.84 8.37
C GLU A 76 -3.15 15.52 8.64
N ALA A 77 -4.46 15.57 8.79
CA ALA A 77 -5.30 14.38 9.02
C ALA A 77 -5.21 13.29 7.94
N ASP A 78 -4.79 13.64 6.71
CA ASP A 78 -4.62 12.68 5.61
C ASP A 78 -3.31 11.86 5.78
N THR A 79 -2.33 12.36 6.54
CA THR A 79 -0.96 11.79 6.66
C THR A 79 -0.57 11.36 8.08
N GLU A 80 -1.27 11.81 9.12
CA GLU A 80 -0.93 11.57 10.55
C GLU A 80 -0.69 10.10 10.95
N ARG A 81 -1.11 9.13 10.13
CA ARG A 81 -1.06 7.69 10.44
C ARG A 81 -0.22 6.85 9.48
N TYR A 82 0.30 7.44 8.41
CA TYR A 82 0.93 6.68 7.32
C TYR A 82 2.28 7.29 6.98
N PHE A 83 3.35 6.51 7.12
CA PHE A 83 4.69 6.91 6.70
C PHE A 83 5.20 6.17 5.46
N PHE A 84 4.52 5.09 5.07
CA PHE A 84 4.90 4.26 3.92
C PHE A 84 3.64 3.65 3.31
N GLU A 85 3.47 3.85 2.00
CA GLU A 85 2.30 3.42 1.22
C GLU A 85 0.93 3.80 1.84
N CYS A 86 -0.17 3.39 1.21
CA CYS A 86 -1.53 3.69 1.68
C CYS A 86 -2.54 2.67 1.15
N ASP A 87 -3.17 1.95 2.09
CA ASP A 87 -4.12 0.88 1.77
C ASP A 87 -5.58 1.25 2.06
N ILE A 88 -5.91 2.50 2.35
CA ILE A 88 -7.27 2.92 2.73
C ILE A 88 -8.31 2.49 1.69
N CYS A 89 -8.01 2.66 0.40
CA CYS A 89 -8.92 2.28 -0.68
C CYS A 89 -9.08 0.75 -0.82
N GLN A 90 -8.04 -0.03 -0.50
CA GLN A 90 -8.10 -1.49 -0.44
C GLN A 90 -8.85 -1.97 0.80
N ASN A 91 -8.63 -1.33 1.95
CA ASN A 91 -9.27 -1.67 3.23
C ASN A 91 -10.78 -1.42 3.21
N ALA A 92 -11.25 -0.44 2.44
CA ALA A 92 -12.68 -0.20 2.25
C ALA A 92 -13.34 -1.12 1.20
N CYS A 93 -12.55 -1.85 0.40
CA CYS A 93 -13.06 -2.71 -0.65
C CYS A 93 -13.81 -3.92 -0.07
N PRO A 94 -15.07 -4.21 -0.49
CA PRO A 94 -15.81 -5.37 -0.01
C PRO A 94 -15.11 -6.70 -0.29
N TRP A 95 -14.42 -6.80 -1.42
CA TRP A 95 -13.72 -8.02 -1.86
C TRP A 95 -12.50 -8.38 -1.00
N ASN A 96 -12.01 -7.43 -0.18
CA ASN A 96 -10.87 -7.64 0.71
C ASN A 96 -11.27 -7.96 2.15
N GLN A 97 -12.52 -7.73 2.54
CA GLN A 97 -12.96 -7.81 3.94
C GLN A 97 -12.67 -9.16 4.59
N ARG A 98 -12.84 -10.26 3.85
CA ARG A 98 -12.57 -11.61 4.38
C ARG A 98 -11.08 -11.80 4.71
N HIS A 99 -10.18 -11.20 3.93
CA HIS A 99 -8.73 -11.35 4.10
C HIS A 99 -8.16 -10.37 5.10
N ILE A 100 -8.85 -9.25 5.34
CA ILE A 100 -8.52 -8.35 6.47
C ILE A 100 -8.88 -9.04 7.80
N LYS A 101 -10.05 -9.69 7.87
CA LYS A 101 -10.50 -10.40 9.07
C LYS A 101 -9.75 -11.70 9.33
N ALA A 102 -9.33 -12.38 8.27
CA ALA A 102 -8.59 -13.62 8.32
C ALA A 102 -7.48 -13.57 7.25
N PRO A 103 -6.29 -13.00 7.59
CA PRO A 103 -5.16 -12.93 6.68
C PRO A 103 -4.78 -14.30 6.09
N LEU A 104 -4.33 -14.28 4.84
CA LEU A 104 -3.86 -15.49 4.17
C LEU A 104 -2.60 -16.03 4.86
N ASN A 105 -2.55 -17.33 5.11
CA ASN A 105 -1.38 -17.99 5.70
C ASN A 105 -0.27 -18.19 4.63
N THR A 106 0.43 -17.13 4.28
CA THR A 106 1.59 -17.14 3.38
C THR A 106 2.88 -16.88 4.17
N PRO A 107 4.07 -17.22 3.64
CA PRO A 107 5.33 -16.85 4.28
C PRO A 107 5.40 -15.35 4.61
N TYR A 108 4.96 -14.49 3.69
CA TYR A 108 4.92 -13.05 3.90
C TYR A 108 3.86 -12.62 4.90
N GLY A 109 2.66 -13.20 4.88
CA GLY A 109 1.63 -12.93 5.87
C GLY A 109 2.07 -13.28 7.30
N ARG A 110 2.91 -14.31 7.45
CA ARG A 110 3.46 -14.69 8.75
C ARG A 110 4.50 -13.71 9.30
N LEU A 111 5.23 -12.98 8.44
CA LEU A 111 6.19 -11.95 8.90
C LEU A 111 5.51 -10.84 9.71
N PHE A 112 4.23 -10.59 9.42
CA PHE A 112 3.43 -9.55 10.08
C PHE A 112 2.45 -10.10 11.11
N ASN A 113 2.46 -11.42 11.37
CA ASN A 113 1.62 -12.08 12.38
C ASN A 113 2.44 -12.35 13.65
N GLY A 114 2.80 -11.31 14.40
CA GLY A 114 3.52 -11.43 15.66
C GLY A 114 3.81 -10.08 16.30
N ASP A 115 4.21 -10.12 17.58
CA ASP A 115 4.51 -8.90 18.36
C ASP A 115 5.88 -8.29 18.04
N GLU A 116 6.74 -9.01 17.32
CA GLU A 116 8.11 -8.58 16.98
C GLU A 116 8.14 -7.24 16.23
N LEU A 117 7.12 -6.97 15.42
CA LEU A 117 7.00 -5.69 14.70
C LEU A 117 6.47 -4.56 15.56
N ASN A 118 5.81 -4.85 16.69
CA ASN A 118 5.23 -3.81 17.53
C ASN A 118 6.31 -2.89 18.09
N ASP A 119 7.49 -3.44 18.42
CA ASP A 119 8.61 -2.63 18.91
C ASP A 119 9.27 -1.83 17.78
N ILE A 120 9.44 -2.43 16.60
CA ILE A 120 10.01 -1.76 15.42
C ILE A 120 9.12 -0.61 14.94
N LEU A 121 7.79 -0.79 14.98
CA LEU A 121 6.81 0.16 14.45
C LEU A 121 6.30 1.18 15.49
N LYS A 122 6.82 1.17 16.73
CA LYS A 122 6.54 2.23 17.71
C LYS A 122 7.01 3.58 17.19
N LEU A 123 6.13 4.58 17.24
CA LEU A 123 6.41 5.91 16.71
C LEU A 123 7.67 6.56 17.30
N ASP A 124 7.88 6.43 18.62
CA ASP A 124 9.09 6.97 19.26
C ASP A 124 10.36 6.28 18.78
N HIS A 125 10.31 4.96 18.54
CA HIS A 125 11.41 4.21 17.96
C HIS A 125 11.67 4.64 16.52
N LEU A 126 10.64 4.69 15.67
CA LEU A 126 10.72 5.16 14.29
C LEU A 126 11.30 6.59 14.20
N ARG A 127 10.91 7.50 15.10
CA ARG A 127 11.44 8.87 15.18
C ARG A 127 12.92 8.88 15.56
N ALA A 128 13.33 8.00 16.49
CA ALA A 128 14.69 7.89 16.97
C ALA A 128 15.65 7.14 16.03
N MET A 129 15.15 6.36 15.07
CA MET A 129 15.99 5.63 14.11
C MET A 129 16.95 6.56 13.36
N ASP A 130 18.23 6.21 13.41
CA ASP A 130 19.25 6.69 12.47
C ASP A 130 19.27 5.80 11.21
N GLU A 131 20.14 6.13 10.25
CA GLU A 131 20.23 5.40 8.99
C GLU A 131 20.68 3.94 9.19
N GLN A 132 21.57 3.69 10.16
CA GLN A 132 22.08 2.35 10.42
C GLN A 132 21.00 1.44 11.01
N THR A 133 20.25 1.93 11.99
CA THR A 133 19.13 1.21 12.59
C THR A 133 18.02 1.00 11.57
N TYR A 134 17.71 2.00 10.75
CA TYR A 134 16.74 1.88 9.65
C TYR A 134 17.09 0.74 8.69
N GLU A 135 18.33 0.70 8.18
CA GLU A 135 18.79 -0.32 7.23
C GLU A 135 18.81 -1.73 7.85
N LYS A 136 19.02 -1.83 9.16
CA LYS A 136 19.07 -3.10 9.88
C LYS A 136 17.69 -3.65 10.25
N GLU A 137 16.77 -2.80 10.70
CA GLU A 137 15.52 -3.23 11.34
C GLU A 137 14.30 -3.06 10.43
N LEU A 138 14.16 -1.91 9.76
CA LEU A 138 12.94 -1.56 9.06
C LEU A 138 13.02 -1.82 7.55
N ALA A 139 14.11 -1.42 6.90
CA ALA A 139 14.30 -1.61 5.46
C ALA A 139 14.12 -3.07 4.99
N PRO A 140 14.58 -4.11 5.74
CA PRO A 140 14.38 -5.51 5.34
C PRO A 140 12.91 -5.95 5.31
N LEU A 141 12.02 -5.22 6.00
CA LEU A 141 10.58 -5.49 6.02
C LEU A 141 9.86 -4.93 4.79
N MET A 142 10.48 -4.02 4.04
CA MET A 142 9.91 -3.39 2.85
C MET A 142 10.17 -4.25 1.61
N LEU A 143 9.31 -5.24 1.39
CA LEU A 143 9.46 -6.24 0.36
C LEU A 143 9.26 -5.67 -1.05
N GLY A 144 10.29 -5.78 -1.90
CA GLY A 144 10.22 -5.39 -3.31
C GLY A 144 10.51 -3.91 -3.60
N TYR A 145 10.37 -3.03 -2.60
CA TYR A 145 10.76 -1.62 -2.71
C TYR A 145 11.26 -1.10 -1.36
N LYS A 146 12.49 -0.59 -1.31
CA LYS A 146 13.06 0.06 -0.12
C LYS A 146 12.80 1.57 -0.19
N LEU A 147 12.07 2.12 0.79
CA LEU A 147 11.92 3.56 0.93
C LEU A 147 13.29 4.19 1.23
N PRO A 148 13.71 5.28 0.55
CA PRO A 148 14.96 5.95 0.90
C PRO A 148 14.91 6.50 2.33
N TYR A 149 15.98 6.38 3.10
CA TYR A 149 16.03 6.81 4.51
C TYR A 149 15.61 8.29 4.70
N GLN A 150 16.03 9.18 3.79
CA GLN A 150 15.63 10.60 3.84
C GLN A 150 14.11 10.78 3.64
N THR A 151 13.51 10.02 2.73
CA THR A 151 12.05 10.02 2.52
C THR A 151 11.33 9.47 3.75
N PHE A 152 11.85 8.40 4.35
CA PHE A 152 11.36 7.87 5.62
C PHE A 152 11.37 8.94 6.72
N LYS A 153 12.49 9.63 6.95
CA LYS A 153 12.58 10.68 7.97
C LYS A 153 11.62 11.83 7.72
N ARG A 154 11.48 12.27 6.47
CA ARG A 154 10.48 13.26 6.07
C ARG A 154 9.07 12.82 6.45
N ASN A 155 8.70 11.57 6.14
CA ASN A 155 7.35 11.07 6.40
C ASN A 155 7.08 10.93 7.91
N ILE A 156 8.04 10.39 8.67
CA ILE A 156 7.93 10.22 10.12
C ILE A 156 7.81 11.56 10.86
N ALA A 157 8.45 12.62 10.36
CA ALA A 157 8.34 13.96 10.93
C ALA A 157 6.90 14.53 10.84
N ASN A 158 6.07 13.99 9.96
CA ASN A 158 4.67 14.42 9.75
C ASN A 158 3.64 13.53 10.48
N LEU A 159 4.09 12.50 11.19
CA LEU A 159 3.19 11.70 12.04
C LEU A 159 2.96 12.43 13.37
N SER A 160 1.71 12.45 13.85
CA SER A 160 1.32 13.01 15.14
C SER A 160 1.26 11.91 16.21
#